data_AF-A0AA88Y6N6-F1
#
_entry.id   AF-A0AA88Y6N6-F1
#
_cell.length_a   1.000
_cell.length_b   1.000
_cell.length_c   1.000
_cell.angle_alpha   90.00
_cell.angle_beta   90.00
_cell.angle_gamma   90.00
#
_symmetry.space_group_name_H-M   'P 1'
#
loop_
_entity.id
_entity.type
_entity.pdbx_description
1 polymer ?
#
loop_
_entity_poly.entity_id
_entity_poly.type
_entity_poly.pdbx_seq_one_letter_code
_entity_poly.pdbx_strand_id
1 'polypeptide(L)'
;EMSLHQDILNIAPQTPDELLAFTKDSYTLNQHFMILLRQCVTLTYKGDYSAAMSKTKPLLDYIWEKLNTGYWKDVDVTWRFCYTVVSVLKCISQAALMNNKEHQPCSIQYEEIIKTCDMGLLMGSSSF
;
A
#
# COMPACT_ATOMS: atom_id res chain seq x y z
N GLU A 1 -24.51 -0.24 -10.40
CA GLU A 1 -23.47 0.13 -9.41
C GLU A 1 -22.14 0.24 -10.14
N MET A 2 -21.32 1.23 -9.81
CA MET A 2 -19.92 1.23 -10.24
C MET A 2 -19.18 0.09 -9.54
N SER A 3 -18.18 -0.49 -10.21
CA SER A 3 -17.33 -1.48 -9.55
C SER A 3 -16.45 -0.79 -8.52
N LEU A 4 -16.14 -1.46 -7.40
CA LEU A 4 -15.23 -0.97 -6.35
C LEU A 4 -13.91 -0.42 -6.95
N HIS A 5 -13.42 -1.02 -8.03
CA HIS A 5 -12.26 -0.55 -8.76
C HIS A 5 -12.43 0.88 -9.30
N GLN A 6 -13.58 1.19 -9.91
CA GLN A 6 -13.86 2.53 -10.42
C GLN A 6 -14.03 3.55 -9.29
N ASP A 7 -14.66 3.17 -8.17
CA ASP A 7 -14.77 4.04 -6.99
C ASP A 7 -13.39 4.42 -6.45
N ILE A 8 -12.47 3.46 -6.38
CA ILE A 8 -11.09 3.69 -5.93
C ILE A 8 -10.34 4.62 -6.90
N LEU A 9 -10.44 4.39 -8.21
CA LEU A 9 -9.76 5.24 -9.20
C LEU A 9 -10.31 6.67 -9.24
N ASN A 10 -11.55 6.89 -8.80
CA ASN A 10 -12.14 8.22 -8.74
C ASN A 10 -11.62 9.07 -7.56
N ILE A 11 -11.14 8.43 -6.48
CA ILE A 11 -10.62 9.13 -5.29
C ILE A 11 -9.09 9.12 -5.21
N ALA A 12 -8.43 8.20 -5.90
CA ALA A 12 -6.98 8.10 -5.96
C ALA A 12 -6.37 9.04 -7.02
N PRO A 13 -5.05 9.30 -6.96
CA PRO A 13 -4.34 9.88 -8.10
C PRO A 13 -4.63 9.10 -9.38
N GLN A 14 -4.67 9.77 -10.53
CA GLN A 14 -5.16 9.17 -11.78
C GLN A 14 -4.15 8.18 -12.39
N THR A 15 -2.87 8.30 -12.02
CA THR A 15 -1.82 7.42 -12.54
C THR A 15 -0.91 6.86 -11.43
N PRO A 16 -0.29 5.69 -11.66
CA PRO A 16 0.76 5.17 -10.79
C PRO A 16 1.89 6.17 -10.51
N ASP A 17 2.26 6.99 -11.50
CA ASP A 17 3.34 7.97 -11.34
C ASP A 17 2.94 9.17 -10.49
N GLU A 18 1.67 9.58 -10.53
CA GLU A 18 1.15 10.59 -9.60
C GLU A 18 1.16 10.06 -8.17
N LEU A 19 0.72 8.81 -7.95
CA LEU A 19 0.76 8.20 -6.62
C LEU A 19 2.19 8.04 -6.10
N LEU A 20 3.16 7.78 -6.98
CA LEU A 20 4.57 7.59 -6.63
C LEU A 20 5.40 8.88 -6.69
N ALA A 21 4.78 10.04 -6.91
CA ALA A 21 5.50 11.32 -7.03
C ALA A 21 6.38 11.64 -5.80
N PHE A 22 5.98 11.20 -4.61
CA PHE A 22 6.73 11.38 -3.35
C PHE A 22 8.10 10.67 -3.34
N THR A 23 8.34 9.74 -4.28
CA THR A 23 9.59 8.96 -4.36
C THR A 23 10.66 9.61 -5.24
N LYS A 24 10.32 10.64 -6.03
CA LYS A 24 11.19 11.18 -7.11
C LYS A 24 12.54 11.69 -6.62
N ASP A 25 12.56 12.31 -5.45
CA ASP A 25 13.77 12.93 -4.88
C ASP A 25 14.36 12.10 -3.72
N SER A 26 13.84 10.88 -3.51
CA SER A 26 14.32 10.04 -2.42
C SER A 26 15.63 9.36 -2.77
N TYR A 27 16.65 9.61 -1.95
CA TYR A 27 17.94 8.92 -2.01
C TYR A 27 18.00 7.68 -1.10
N THR A 28 16.98 7.45 -0.28
CA THR A 28 16.95 6.34 0.69
C THR A 28 16.30 5.07 0.15
N LEU A 29 15.48 5.19 -0.90
CA LEU A 29 14.85 4.03 -1.56
C LEU A 29 15.80 3.36 -2.55
N ASN A 30 16.08 2.07 -2.34
CA ASN A 30 16.89 1.30 -3.28
C ASN A 30 16.06 0.89 -4.53
N GLN A 31 16.77 0.59 -5.63
CA GLN A 31 16.14 0.26 -6.92
C GLN A 31 15.21 -0.97 -6.87
N HIS A 32 15.59 -2.02 -6.14
CA HIS A 32 14.78 -3.24 -6.05
C HIS A 32 13.45 -2.98 -5.35
N PHE A 33 13.48 -2.23 -4.25
CA PHE A 33 12.28 -1.79 -3.55
C PHE A 33 11.39 -0.94 -4.47
N MET A 34 11.98 0.01 -5.21
CA MET A 34 11.25 0.86 -6.14
C MET A 34 10.56 0.09 -7.26
N ILE A 35 11.23 -0.92 -7.82
CA ILE A 35 10.64 -1.80 -8.84
C ILE A 35 9.44 -2.55 -8.24
N LEU A 36 9.60 -3.12 -7.05
CA LEU A 36 8.53 -3.88 -6.39
C LEU A 36 7.33 -3.00 -6.02
N LEU A 37 7.59 -1.80 -5.51
CA LEU A 37 6.56 -0.81 -5.19
C LEU A 37 5.78 -0.39 -6.43
N ARG A 38 6.49 -0.07 -7.52
CA ARG A 38 5.87 0.28 -8.82
C ARG A 38 5.05 -0.86 -9.40
N GLN A 39 5.53 -2.10 -9.29
CA GLN A 39 4.76 -3.27 -9.69
C GLN A 39 3.46 -3.40 -8.88
N CYS A 40 3.53 -3.26 -7.56
CA CYS A 40 2.36 -3.31 -6.69
C CYS A 40 1.32 -2.27 -7.09
N VAL A 41 1.72 -1.00 -7.23
CA VAL A 41 0.83 0.08 -7.65
C VAL A 41 0.21 -0.21 -9.01
N THR A 42 1.04 -0.61 -9.99
CA THR A 42 0.57 -0.90 -11.35
C THR A 42 -0.47 -2.03 -11.38
N LEU A 43 -0.27 -3.08 -10.58
CA LEU A 43 -1.22 -4.20 -10.47
C LEU A 43 -2.54 -3.74 -9.84
N THR A 44 -2.51 -2.92 -8.80
CA THR A 44 -3.71 -2.34 -8.18
C THR A 44 -4.50 -1.48 -9.18
N TYR A 45 -3.83 -0.63 -9.96
CA TYR A 45 -4.48 0.20 -11.00
C TYR A 45 -5.03 -0.61 -12.17
N LYS A 46 -4.51 -1.82 -12.42
CA LYS A 46 -5.05 -2.75 -13.42
C LYS A 46 -6.19 -3.62 -12.88
N GLY A 47 -6.48 -3.55 -11.57
CA GLY A 47 -7.47 -4.39 -10.91
C GLY A 47 -7.00 -5.82 -10.62
N ASP A 48 -5.70 -6.13 -10.78
CA ASP A 48 -5.14 -7.43 -10.41
C ASP A 48 -4.79 -7.45 -8.91
N TYR A 49 -5.84 -7.48 -8.09
CA TYR A 49 -5.72 -7.37 -6.64
C TYR A 49 -5.07 -8.58 -5.98
N SER A 50 -5.18 -9.77 -6.59
CA SER A 50 -4.50 -10.98 -6.09
C SER A 50 -2.98 -10.84 -6.23
N ALA A 51 -2.52 -10.46 -7.43
CA ALA A 51 -1.10 -10.22 -7.65
C ALA A 51 -0.60 -9.03 -6.83
N ALA A 52 -1.36 -7.93 -6.75
CA ALA A 52 -1.00 -6.78 -5.92
C ALA A 52 -0.85 -7.17 -4.44
N MET A 53 -1.81 -7.91 -3.88
CA MET A 53 -1.79 -8.38 -2.50
C MET A 53 -0.50 -9.16 -2.17
N SER A 54 -0.05 -10.02 -3.09
CA SER A 54 1.20 -10.80 -2.91
C SER A 54 2.45 -9.93 -2.75
N LYS A 55 2.44 -8.70 -3.27
CA LYS A 55 3.56 -7.75 -3.18
C LYS A 55 3.54 -6.92 -1.90
N THR A 56 2.37 -6.74 -1.28
CA THR A 56 2.23 -5.88 -0.10
C THR A 56 2.99 -6.39 1.12
N LYS A 57 3.01 -7.70 1.37
CA LYS A 57 3.70 -8.30 2.51
C LYS A 57 5.22 -8.03 2.50
N PRO A 58 5.99 -8.41 1.45
CA PRO A 58 7.43 -8.15 1.43
C PRO A 58 7.75 -6.64 1.44
N LEU A 59 6.90 -5.80 0.84
CA LEU A 59 7.05 -4.34 0.93
C LEU A 59 6.89 -3.86 2.37
N LEU A 60 5.82 -4.23 3.07
CA LEU A 60 5.56 -3.82 4.45
C LEU A 60 6.63 -4.34 5.42
N ASP A 61 7.11 -5.57 5.24
CA ASP A 61 8.19 -6.13 6.06
C ASP A 61 9.47 -5.28 5.94
N TYR A 62 9.86 -4.96 4.70
CA TYR A 62 11.04 -4.14 4.47
C TYR A 62 10.88 -2.72 5.01
N ILE A 63 9.72 -2.09 4.77
CA ILE A 63 9.45 -0.75 5.30
C ILE A 63 9.47 -0.77 6.83
N TRP A 64 8.91 -1.80 7.46
CA TRP A 64 8.91 -1.95 8.91
C TRP A 64 10.33 -1.96 9.49
N GLU A 65 11.27 -2.68 8.86
CA GLU A 65 12.68 -2.64 9.25
C GLU A 65 13.25 -1.21 9.18
N LYS A 66 12.92 -0.46 8.13
CA LYS A 66 13.39 0.93 7.96
C LYS A 66 12.78 1.91 8.96
N LEU A 67 11.50 1.75 9.29
CA LEU A 67 10.83 2.55 10.31
C LEU A 67 11.36 2.28 11.73
N ASN A 68 11.90 1.09 11.98
CA ASN A 68 12.43 0.69 13.29
C ASN A 68 13.96 0.82 13.37
N THR A 69 14.59 1.59 12.49
CA THR A 69 16.04 1.87 12.54
C THR A 69 16.30 3.17 13.32
N GLY A 70 16.53 3.07 14.63
CA GLY A 70 16.89 4.23 15.47
C GLY A 70 15.70 5.01 16.03
N TYR A 71 15.89 6.30 16.32
CA TYR A 71 14.84 7.14 16.90
C TYR A 71 13.82 7.57 15.83
N TRP A 72 12.54 7.56 16.18
CA TRP A 72 11.45 7.89 15.26
C TRP A 72 11.61 9.24 14.55
N LYS A 73 12.10 10.27 15.26
CA LYS A 73 12.34 11.62 14.71
C LYS A 73 13.37 11.65 13.57
N ASP A 74 14.24 10.65 13.49
CA ASP A 74 15.32 10.55 12.50
C ASP A 74 14.93 9.64 11.32
N VAL A 75 13.73 9.03 11.37
CA VAL A 75 13.19 8.20 10.28
C VAL A 75 12.83 9.09 9.10
N ASP A 76 13.41 8.79 7.93
CA ASP A 76 13.10 9.48 6.67
C ASP A 76 11.60 9.43 6.36
N VAL A 77 11.02 10.60 6.11
CA VAL A 77 9.60 10.78 5.81
C VAL A 77 9.14 9.92 4.63
N THR A 78 10.03 9.63 3.68
CA THR A 78 9.75 8.76 2.53
C THR A 78 9.32 7.37 2.98
N TRP A 79 9.96 6.80 4.02
CA TRP A 79 9.57 5.48 4.53
C TRP A 79 8.18 5.50 5.17
N ARG A 80 7.80 6.61 5.81
CA ARG A 80 6.46 6.80 6.38
C ARG A 80 5.41 6.84 5.27
N PHE A 81 5.67 7.60 4.20
CA PHE A 81 4.79 7.61 3.02
C PHE A 81 4.72 6.26 2.32
N CYS A 82 5.85 5.55 2.17
CA CYS A 82 5.85 4.19 1.65
C CYS A 82 4.94 3.27 2.49
N TYR A 83 4.99 3.38 3.83
CA TYR A 83 4.14 2.58 4.69
C TYR A 83 2.66 2.90 4.48
N THR A 84 2.28 4.19 4.45
CA THR A 84 0.89 4.61 4.16
C THR A 84 0.41 4.08 2.82
N VAL A 85 1.18 4.32 1.76
CA VAL A 85 0.80 3.91 0.40
C VAL A 85 0.62 2.41 0.32
N VAL A 86 1.58 1.62 0.81
CA VAL A 86 1.48 0.15 0.75
C VAL A 86 0.34 -0.38 1.62
N SER A 87 0.07 0.21 2.78
CA SER A 87 -1.11 -0.13 3.61
C SER A 87 -2.43 0.15 2.89
N VAL A 88 -2.53 1.27 2.17
CA VAL A 88 -3.71 1.59 1.34
C VAL A 88 -3.87 0.58 0.21
N LEU A 89 -2.79 0.25 -0.52
CA LEU A 89 -2.83 -0.77 -1.58
C LEU A 89 -3.26 -2.14 -1.05
N LYS A 90 -2.79 -2.51 0.15
CA LYS A 90 -3.19 -3.75 0.83
C LYS A 90 -4.67 -3.73 1.20
N CYS A 91 -5.15 -2.67 1.83
CA CYS A 91 -6.56 -2.50 2.21
C CYS A 91 -7.48 -2.60 0.98
N ILE A 92 -7.15 -1.88 -0.09
CA ILE A 92 -7.87 -1.93 -1.37
C ILE A 92 -7.93 -3.35 -1.91
N SER A 93 -6.78 -4.04 -1.93
CA SER A 93 -6.70 -5.40 -2.47
C SER A 93 -7.51 -6.38 -1.61
N GLN A 94 -7.47 -6.24 -0.29
CA GLN A 94 -8.29 -7.03 0.63
C GLN A 94 -9.79 -6.81 0.43
N ALA A 95 -10.24 -5.55 0.33
CA ALA A 95 -11.64 -5.20 0.10
C ALA A 95 -12.15 -5.71 -1.26
N ALA A 96 -11.31 -5.66 -2.29
CA ALA A 96 -11.67 -6.17 -3.61
C ALA A 96 -11.74 -7.69 -3.67
N LEU A 97 -10.79 -8.39 -3.04
CA LEU A 97 -10.78 -9.85 -2.98
C LEU A 97 -11.92 -10.40 -2.12
N MET A 98 -12.27 -9.72 -1.02
CA MET A 98 -13.43 -10.07 -0.18
C MET A 98 -14.76 -9.97 -0.94
N ASN A 99 -14.91 -8.96 -1.81
CA ASN A 99 -16.12 -8.77 -2.61
C ASN A 99 -16.19 -9.67 -3.86
N ASN A 100 -15.11 -10.36 -4.21
CA ASN A 100 -15.07 -11.22 -5.39
C ASN A 100 -15.70 -12.59 -5.10
N LYS A 101 -16.92 -12.79 -5.60
CA LYS A 101 -17.72 -14.02 -5.41
C LYS A 101 -17.18 -15.24 -6.16
N GLU A 102 -16.25 -15.07 -7.10
CA GLU A 102 -15.70 -16.17 -7.92
C GLU A 102 -14.51 -16.88 -7.25
N HIS A 103 -13.97 -16.33 -6.16
CA HIS A 103 -12.84 -16.93 -5.46
C HIS A 103 -13.33 -17.66 -4.20
N GLN A 104 -12.71 -18.82 -3.93
CA GLN A 104 -12.85 -19.65 -2.73
C GLN A 104 -13.03 -18.82 -1.44
N PRO A 105 -13.65 -19.36 -0.36
CA PRO A 105 -13.96 -18.60 0.84
C PRO A 105 -12.78 -17.70 1.24
N CYS A 106 -12.97 -16.40 1.00
CA CYS A 106 -11.94 -15.42 1.28
C CYS A 106 -11.82 -15.36 2.80
N SER A 107 -10.67 -15.77 3.35
CA SER A 107 -10.43 -15.75 4.80
C SER A 107 -10.20 -14.33 5.35
N ILE A 108 -10.24 -13.33 4.48
CA ILE A 108 -10.07 -11.92 4.83
C ILE A 108 -11.31 -11.47 5.61
N GLN A 109 -11.07 -10.96 6.82
CA GLN A 109 -12.11 -10.42 7.69
C GLN A 109 -12.03 -8.89 7.71
N TYR A 110 -13.16 -8.22 7.99
CA TYR A 110 -13.21 -6.74 8.05
C TYR A 110 -12.24 -6.17 9.09
N GLU A 111 -12.04 -6.88 10.20
CA GLU A 111 -11.11 -6.52 11.27
C GLU A 111 -9.66 -6.44 10.76
N GLU A 112 -9.27 -7.31 9.82
CA GLU A 112 -7.92 -7.27 9.24
C GLU A 112 -7.73 -6.05 8.32
N ILE A 113 -8.79 -5.67 7.59
CA ILE A 113 -8.79 -4.48 6.73
C ILE A 113 -8.69 -3.22 7.59
N ILE A 114 -9.53 -3.12 8.62
CA ILE A 114 -9.52 -1.98 9.57
C ILE A 114 -8.16 -1.87 10.25
N LYS A 115 -7.59 -3.00 10.72
CA LYS A 115 -6.25 -3.02 11.32
C LYS A 115 -5.17 -2.54 10.33
N THR A 116 -5.28 -2.91 9.06
CA THR A 116 -4.34 -2.46 8.02
C THR A 116 -4.43 -0.95 7.81
N CYS A 117 -5.65 -0.39 7.78
CA CYS A 117 -5.85 1.06 7.73
C CYS A 117 -5.28 1.78 8.95
N ASP A 118 -5.60 1.29 10.15
CA ASP A 118 -5.16 1.88 11.42
C ASP A 118 -3.63 1.92 11.52
N MET A 119 -2.96 0.81 11.19
CA MET A 119 -1.51 0.77 11.13
C MET A 119 -0.95 1.73 10.05
N GLY A 120 -1.60 1.83 8.89
CA GLY A 120 -1.21 2.76 7.83
C GLY A 120 -1.25 4.24 8.26
N LEU A 121 -2.27 4.62 9.02
CA LEU A 121 -2.41 5.95 9.61
C LEU A 121 -1.39 6.15 10.74
N LEU A 122 -1.28 5.18 11.65
CA LEU A 122 -0.37 5.25 12.80
C LEU A 122 1.08 5.36 12.37
N MET A 123 1.57 4.49 11.50
CA MET A 123 2.99 4.45 11.11
C MET A 123 3.33 5.49 10.04
N GLY A 124 2.33 5.94 9.28
CA GLY A 124 2.47 6.94 8.23
C GLY A 124 2.41 8.38 8.72
N SER A 125 1.66 8.62 9.80
CA SER A 125 1.32 9.94 10.30
C SER A 125 1.54 10.08 11.81
N SER A 126 2.29 9.17 12.45
CA SER A 126 2.71 9.38 13.84
C SER A 126 3.65 10.59 13.91
N SER A 127 3.02 11.71 14.24
CA SER A 127 3.59 12.94 14.74
C SER A 127 4.22 13.88 13.71
N PHE A 128 3.51 15.01 13.50
CA PHE A 128 4.07 16.35 13.66
C PHE A 128 4.97 16.44 14.90
#